data_AF-A0A2S2P4T6-F1
#
_entry.id   AF-A0A2S2P4T6-F1
#
_cell.length_a   1.000
_cell.length_b   1.000
_cell.length_c   1.000
_cell.angle_alpha   90.00
_cell.angle_beta   90.00
_cell.angle_gamma   90.00
#
_symmetry.space_group_name_H-M   'P 1'
#
loop_
_entity.id
_entity.type
_entity.pdbx_description
1 polymer ?
#
loop_
_entity_poly.entity_id
_entity_poly.type
_entity_poly.pdbx_seq_one_letter_code
_entity_poly.pdbx_strand_id
1 'polypeptide(L)'
;MARRTIANNYKMGFDVETLKEDLKNGPKHIFGDHKMCKDYYCKIDKNESVSFSVDTQKVLERVEDVLKPLVRKAPQLITNYISNLAENVMSLVAKFTGGKQISRRKKGSFTHRTYGVVLDFQYGPDWTHKTWKKTTLISPFSPLRKFAEKTNKQMDYKRKSLYNSFMDSSKNKKVKIIQKSGEEDYGEYCQ
;
A
#
# COMPACT_ATOMS: atom_id res chain seq x y z
N MET A 1 9.29 5.71 -15.98
CA MET A 1 10.35 5.55 -14.95
C MET A 1 9.74 5.14 -13.61
N ALA A 2 9.14 3.93 -13.57
CA ALA A 2 8.57 3.29 -12.38
C ALA A 2 9.42 2.08 -11.92
N ARG A 3 10.65 1.97 -12.45
CA ARG A 3 11.41 0.70 -12.49
C ARG A 3 12.08 0.30 -11.17
N ARG A 4 12.31 1.21 -10.22
CA ARG A 4 13.01 0.89 -8.95
C ARG A 4 12.09 0.39 -7.83
N THR A 5 10.82 0.80 -7.82
CA THR A 5 9.83 0.28 -6.86
C THR A 5 9.36 -1.12 -7.23
N ILE A 6 9.26 -1.42 -8.54
CA ILE A 6 8.96 -2.76 -9.04
C ILE A 6 10.08 -3.75 -8.69
N ALA A 7 11.35 -3.34 -8.79
CA ALA A 7 12.49 -4.23 -8.54
C ALA A 7 12.72 -4.61 -7.06
N ASN A 8 12.32 -3.76 -6.10
CA ASN A 8 12.66 -3.98 -4.68
C ASN A 8 11.58 -4.75 -3.88
N ASN A 9 10.38 -4.92 -4.42
CA ASN A 9 9.29 -5.65 -3.74
C ASN A 9 9.30 -7.17 -4.00
N TYR A 10 10.14 -7.66 -4.91
CA TYR A 10 10.40 -9.10 -5.11
C TYR A 10 10.90 -9.79 -3.81
N LYS A 11 11.36 -9.02 -2.82
CA LYS A 11 11.87 -9.52 -1.53
C LYS A 11 10.80 -9.86 -0.48
N MET A 12 9.53 -9.55 -0.69
CA MET A 12 8.46 -9.80 0.32
C MET A 12 7.64 -11.07 0.07
N GLY A 13 7.96 -11.87 -0.94
CA GLY A 13 7.31 -13.17 -1.20
C GLY A 13 5.83 -13.11 -1.60
N PHE A 14 5.24 -11.92 -1.70
CA PHE A 14 3.88 -11.72 -2.22
C PHE A 14 3.94 -11.36 -3.70
N ASP A 15 3.42 -12.25 -4.52
CA ASP A 15 3.35 -12.07 -5.97
C ASP A 15 2.10 -11.26 -6.37
N VAL A 16 2.20 -10.55 -7.49
CA VAL A 16 1.09 -9.77 -8.04
C VAL A 16 -0.05 -10.70 -8.46
N GLU A 17 0.26 -11.86 -9.00
CA GLU A 17 -0.77 -12.82 -9.43
C GLU A 17 -1.52 -13.41 -8.22
N THR A 18 -0.83 -13.72 -7.13
CA THR A 18 -1.50 -14.23 -5.92
C THR A 18 -2.48 -13.21 -5.33
N LEU A 19 -2.13 -11.92 -5.32
CA LEU A 19 -3.08 -10.88 -4.89
C LEU A 19 -4.28 -10.75 -5.84
N LYS A 20 -4.07 -10.85 -7.16
CA LYS A 20 -5.19 -10.80 -8.12
C LYS A 20 -6.17 -11.95 -7.90
N GLU A 21 -5.67 -13.14 -7.65
CA GLU A 21 -6.49 -14.32 -7.33
C GLU A 21 -7.28 -14.09 -6.04
N ASP A 22 -6.64 -13.58 -5.00
CA ASP A 22 -7.29 -13.32 -3.71
C ASP A 22 -8.39 -12.26 -3.84
N LEU A 23 -8.15 -11.18 -4.58
CA LEU A 23 -9.15 -10.14 -4.83
C LEU A 23 -10.35 -10.66 -5.62
N LYS A 24 -10.14 -11.60 -6.55
CA LYS A 24 -11.22 -12.27 -7.29
C LYS A 24 -12.00 -13.24 -6.41
N ASN A 25 -11.32 -13.94 -5.51
CA ASN A 25 -11.95 -14.94 -4.63
C ASN A 25 -12.60 -14.32 -3.38
N GLY A 26 -12.23 -13.09 -3.01
CA GLY A 26 -12.75 -12.39 -1.83
C GLY A 26 -14.27 -12.38 -1.72
N PRO A 27 -15.03 -11.98 -2.77
CA PRO A 27 -16.50 -12.05 -2.74
C PRO A 27 -17.01 -13.47 -2.53
N LYS A 28 -16.48 -14.45 -3.29
CA LYS A 28 -16.90 -15.85 -3.19
C LYS A 28 -16.73 -16.40 -1.78
N HIS A 29 -15.60 -16.08 -1.14
CA HIS A 29 -15.35 -16.39 0.26
C HIS A 29 -16.40 -15.79 1.21
N ILE A 30 -16.80 -14.53 1.02
CA ILE A 30 -17.83 -13.85 1.85
C ILE A 30 -19.20 -14.51 1.68
N PHE A 31 -19.54 -14.92 0.46
CA PHE A 31 -20.81 -15.60 0.18
C PHE A 31 -20.79 -17.10 0.53
N GLY A 32 -19.67 -17.64 1.02
CA GLY A 32 -19.57 -19.02 1.53
C GLY A 32 -19.02 -20.04 0.53
N ASP A 33 -18.56 -19.63 -0.66
CA ASP A 33 -17.81 -20.52 -1.56
C ASP A 33 -16.33 -20.52 -1.20
N HIS A 34 -15.89 -21.62 -0.59
CA HIS A 34 -14.53 -21.79 -0.07
C HIS A 34 -13.60 -22.59 -0.99
N LYS A 35 -14.03 -22.98 -2.21
CA LYS A 35 -13.29 -23.87 -3.11
C LYS A 35 -11.90 -23.35 -3.48
N MET A 36 -11.79 -22.06 -3.77
CA MET A 36 -10.54 -21.41 -4.19
C MET A 36 -9.85 -20.64 -3.05
N CYS A 37 -10.29 -20.86 -1.81
CA CYS A 37 -9.68 -20.20 -0.67
C CYS A 37 -8.31 -20.79 -0.32
N LYS A 38 -7.37 -19.91 0.03
CA LYS A 38 -6.03 -20.29 0.50
C LYS A 38 -5.98 -20.31 2.03
N ASP A 39 -5.07 -21.12 2.55
CA ASP A 39 -5.05 -21.48 3.98
C ASP A 39 -4.66 -20.31 4.90
N TYR A 40 -4.00 -19.26 4.39
CA TYR A 40 -3.63 -18.10 5.19
C TYR A 40 -4.79 -17.14 5.50
N TYR A 41 -5.94 -17.25 4.82
CA TYR A 41 -7.12 -16.41 5.10
C TYR A 41 -8.41 -17.18 5.34
N CYS A 42 -8.51 -18.44 4.92
CA CYS A 42 -9.68 -19.28 5.16
C CYS A 42 -9.35 -20.42 6.11
N LYS A 43 -10.16 -20.56 7.16
CA LYS A 43 -10.01 -21.62 8.19
C LYS A 43 -11.12 -22.67 8.12
N ILE A 44 -12.03 -22.53 7.15
CA ILE A 44 -13.20 -23.38 6.94
C ILE A 44 -12.82 -24.49 5.95
N ASP A 45 -13.34 -25.69 6.18
CA ASP A 45 -13.10 -26.85 5.32
C ASP A 45 -13.70 -26.64 3.92
N LYS A 46 -12.93 -26.97 2.88
CA LYS A 46 -13.21 -26.64 1.47
C LYS A 46 -14.33 -27.49 0.82
N ASN A 47 -14.96 -28.37 1.60
CA ASN A 47 -15.84 -29.44 1.09
C ASN A 47 -17.33 -29.04 1.03
N GLU A 48 -17.74 -27.92 1.62
CA GLU A 48 -19.11 -27.42 1.50
C GLU A 48 -19.25 -26.51 0.26
N SER A 49 -19.97 -26.99 -0.75
CA SER A 49 -20.39 -26.17 -1.88
C SER A 49 -21.72 -25.48 -1.56
N VAL A 50 -21.68 -24.16 -1.38
CA VAL A 50 -22.90 -23.35 -1.27
C VAL A 50 -23.51 -23.19 -2.66
N SER A 51 -24.79 -23.52 -2.81
CA SER A 51 -25.58 -23.18 -4.00
C SER A 51 -26.11 -21.76 -3.85
N PHE A 52 -25.70 -20.86 -4.74
CA PHE A 52 -26.17 -19.48 -4.75
C PHE A 52 -27.60 -19.39 -5.30
N SER A 53 -28.44 -18.60 -4.65
CA SER A 53 -29.74 -18.22 -5.23
C SER A 53 -29.52 -17.30 -6.43
N VAL A 54 -30.51 -17.22 -7.33
CA VAL A 54 -30.45 -16.37 -8.53
C VAL A 54 -30.16 -14.91 -8.19
N ASP A 55 -30.67 -14.42 -7.06
CA ASP A 55 -30.44 -13.05 -6.61
C ASP A 55 -29.02 -12.84 -6.08
N THR A 56 -28.48 -13.81 -5.33
CA THR A 56 -27.07 -13.74 -4.88
C THR A 56 -26.08 -13.79 -6.04
N GLN A 57 -26.40 -14.53 -7.11
CA GLN A 57 -25.59 -14.59 -8.32
C GLN A 57 -25.49 -13.21 -9.00
N LYS A 58 -26.61 -12.50 -9.16
CA LYS A 58 -26.64 -11.14 -9.75
C LYS A 58 -25.87 -10.12 -8.91
N VAL A 59 -25.91 -10.25 -7.58
CA VAL A 59 -25.13 -9.38 -6.69
C VAL A 59 -23.65 -9.68 -6.84
N LEU A 60 -23.25 -10.95 -6.87
CA LEU A 60 -21.88 -11.37 -7.11
C LEU A 60 -21.32 -10.80 -8.43
N GLU A 61 -22.08 -10.87 -9.52
CA GLU A 61 -21.66 -10.32 -10.82
C GLU A 61 -21.39 -8.80 -10.74
N ARG A 62 -22.26 -8.04 -10.08
CA ARG A 62 -22.06 -6.60 -9.87
C ARG A 62 -20.83 -6.30 -9.02
N VAL A 63 -20.60 -7.11 -7.98
CA VAL A 63 -19.42 -6.98 -7.11
C VAL A 63 -18.14 -7.30 -7.90
N GLU A 64 -18.16 -8.34 -8.73
CA GLU A 64 -17.05 -8.69 -9.62
C GLU A 64 -16.75 -7.56 -10.63
N ASP A 65 -17.77 -6.91 -11.17
CA ASP A 65 -17.61 -5.74 -12.06
C ASP A 65 -16.91 -4.57 -11.38
N VAL A 66 -17.29 -4.25 -10.14
CA VAL A 66 -16.63 -3.21 -9.33
C VAL A 66 -15.20 -3.61 -8.94
N LEU A 67 -14.93 -4.91 -8.78
CA LEU A 67 -13.60 -5.42 -8.45
C LEU A 67 -12.63 -5.45 -9.63
N LYS A 68 -13.09 -5.59 -10.88
CA LYS A 68 -12.22 -5.57 -12.08
C LYS A 68 -11.19 -4.41 -12.09
N PRO A 69 -11.57 -3.14 -11.86
CA PRO A 69 -10.60 -2.04 -11.82
C PRO A 69 -9.62 -2.15 -10.63
N LEU A 70 -10.05 -2.72 -9.50
CA LEU A 70 -9.20 -2.96 -8.33
C LEU A 70 -8.15 -4.05 -8.64
N VAL A 71 -8.59 -5.17 -9.22
CA VAL A 71 -7.72 -6.28 -9.66
C VAL A 71 -6.71 -5.78 -10.69
N ARG A 72 -7.12 -4.92 -11.63
CA ARG A 72 -6.21 -4.28 -12.59
C ARG A 72 -5.12 -3.43 -11.91
N LYS A 73 -5.45 -2.83 -10.76
CA LYS A 73 -4.53 -2.03 -9.93
C LYS A 73 -3.78 -2.85 -8.87
N ALA A 74 -3.91 -4.18 -8.81
CA ALA A 74 -3.17 -5.04 -7.90
C ALA A 74 -1.64 -4.77 -7.85
N PRO A 75 -0.94 -4.54 -8.99
CA PRO A 75 0.49 -4.19 -8.95
C PRO A 75 0.77 -2.89 -8.15
N GLN A 76 -0.14 -1.91 -8.25
CA GLN A 76 -0.04 -0.63 -7.53
C GLN A 76 -0.36 -0.79 -6.05
N LEU A 77 -1.30 -1.68 -5.71
CA LEU A 77 -1.68 -1.98 -4.32
C LEU A 77 -0.53 -2.64 -3.56
N ILE A 78 0.13 -3.66 -4.13
CA ILE A 78 1.31 -4.29 -3.50
C ILE A 78 2.44 -3.29 -3.31
N THR A 79 2.61 -2.38 -4.27
CA THR A 79 3.68 -1.38 -4.21
C THR A 79 3.33 -0.15 -3.38
N ASN A 80 2.09 -0.07 -2.85
CA ASN A 80 1.51 1.12 -2.23
C ASN A 80 1.81 2.39 -3.04
N TYR A 81 1.68 2.29 -4.36
CA TYR A 81 1.97 3.36 -5.29
C TYR A 81 0.69 4.10 -5.64
N ILE A 82 0.62 5.38 -5.29
CA ILE A 82 -0.51 6.25 -5.61
C ILE A 82 -0.39 6.62 -7.10
N SER A 83 -1.46 6.49 -7.87
CA SER A 83 -1.48 6.89 -9.29
C SER A 83 -1.35 8.40 -9.50
N ASN A 84 -1.53 9.20 -8.43
CA ASN A 84 -1.37 10.64 -8.50
C ASN A 84 0.12 11.02 -8.39
N LEU A 85 0.76 11.13 -9.54
CA LEU A 85 2.15 11.59 -9.65
C LEU A 85 2.33 12.98 -9.02
N ALA A 86 1.34 13.87 -9.14
CA ALA A 86 1.41 15.21 -8.57
C ALA A 86 1.44 15.16 -7.04
N GLU A 87 0.58 14.36 -6.41
CA GLU A 87 0.61 14.18 -4.94
C GLU A 87 1.94 13.59 -4.46
N ASN A 88 2.47 12.59 -5.17
CA ASN A 88 3.76 11.99 -4.83
C ASN A 88 4.88 13.04 -4.87
N VAL A 89 4.96 13.83 -5.94
CA VAL A 89 5.96 14.89 -6.08
C VAL A 89 5.74 15.99 -5.03
N MET A 90 4.50 16.44 -4.82
CA MET A 90 4.18 17.49 -3.86
C MET A 90 4.46 17.08 -2.41
N SER A 91 4.31 15.79 -2.07
CA SER A 91 4.71 15.26 -0.77
C SER A 91 6.22 15.37 -0.53
N LEU A 92 7.03 15.18 -1.58
CA LEU A 92 8.47 15.37 -1.52
C LEU A 92 8.83 16.85 -1.47
N VAL A 93 8.16 17.70 -2.25
CA VAL A 93 8.32 19.16 -2.16
C VAL A 93 8.10 19.64 -0.73
N ALA A 94 7.01 19.22 -0.07
CA ALA A 94 6.71 19.57 1.31
C ALA A 94 7.83 19.17 2.30
N LYS A 95 8.42 17.97 2.12
CA LYS A 95 9.55 17.49 2.93
C LYS A 95 10.80 18.34 2.70
N PHE A 96 11.17 18.57 1.45
CA PHE A 96 12.36 19.36 1.12
C PHE A 96 12.23 20.81 1.58
N THR A 97 11.04 21.40 1.46
CA THR A 97 10.78 22.76 1.94
C THR A 97 10.75 22.85 3.47
N GLY A 98 10.62 21.73 4.18
CA GLY A 98 10.47 21.70 5.64
C GLY A 98 9.12 22.24 6.10
N GLY A 99 8.08 22.09 5.26
CA GLY A 99 6.75 22.68 5.48
C GLY A 99 6.77 24.22 5.57
N LYS A 100 5.80 24.79 6.29
CA LYS A 100 5.69 26.23 6.58
C LYS A 100 6.66 26.71 7.68
N GLN A 101 7.37 25.81 8.36
CA GLN A 101 8.07 26.10 9.60
C GLN A 101 9.42 26.81 9.43
N ILE A 102 10.07 26.68 8.26
CA ILE A 102 11.39 27.29 8.04
C ILE A 102 11.23 28.48 7.08
N SER A 103 11.31 29.71 7.59
CA SER A 103 11.35 30.91 6.78
C SER A 103 12.65 30.97 5.98
N ARG A 104 12.58 30.68 4.68
CA ARG A 104 13.75 30.67 3.79
C ARG A 104 13.63 31.72 2.68
N ARG A 105 13.23 32.96 3.06
CA ARG A 105 12.93 34.12 2.20
C ARG A 105 14.06 34.58 1.24
N LYS A 106 15.14 33.82 1.09
CA LYS A 106 16.18 34.08 0.09
C LYS A 106 15.67 33.69 -1.31
N LYS A 107 15.89 34.54 -2.31
CA LYS A 107 15.55 34.30 -3.73
C LYS A 107 16.18 32.97 -4.20
N GLY A 108 15.44 32.17 -4.97
CA GLY A 108 15.92 30.89 -5.55
C GLY A 108 15.94 29.68 -4.58
N SER A 109 15.69 29.91 -3.30
CA SER A 109 15.64 28.88 -2.24
C SER A 109 14.63 27.77 -2.54
N PHE A 110 13.43 28.12 -3.01
CA PHE A 110 12.40 27.14 -3.39
C PHE A 110 12.79 26.35 -4.64
N THR A 111 13.25 27.05 -5.69
CA THR A 111 13.64 26.46 -6.97
C THR A 111 14.75 25.41 -6.83
N HIS A 112 15.78 25.67 -6.03
CA HIS A 112 16.85 24.70 -5.83
C HIS A 112 16.36 23.42 -5.13
N ARG A 113 15.40 23.56 -4.20
CA ARG A 113 14.80 22.42 -3.51
C ARG A 113 13.88 21.61 -4.42
N THR A 114 13.10 22.25 -5.28
CA THR A 114 12.27 21.53 -6.24
C THR A 114 13.13 20.73 -7.22
N TYR A 115 14.30 21.23 -7.62
CA TYR A 115 15.27 20.42 -8.37
C TYR A 115 15.77 19.21 -7.59
N GLY A 116 16.12 19.39 -6.31
CA GLY A 116 16.47 18.27 -5.42
C GLY A 116 15.35 17.23 -5.31
N VAL A 117 14.09 17.67 -5.26
CA VAL A 117 12.91 16.80 -5.24
C VAL A 117 12.80 15.96 -6.52
N VAL A 118 12.98 16.57 -7.69
CA VAL A 118 12.92 15.84 -8.96
C VAL A 118 14.03 14.78 -9.03
N LEU A 119 15.23 15.11 -8.56
CA LEU A 119 16.36 14.18 -8.49
C LEU A 119 16.10 13.03 -7.51
N ASP A 120 15.57 13.33 -6.32
CA ASP A 120 15.18 12.32 -5.32
C ASP A 120 14.06 11.41 -5.85
N PHE A 121 13.05 11.99 -6.51
CA PHE A 121 11.97 11.23 -7.13
C PHE A 121 12.48 10.25 -8.21
N GLN A 122 13.45 10.68 -9.01
CA GLN A 122 13.96 9.88 -10.12
C GLN A 122 15.00 8.83 -9.68
N TYR A 123 15.90 9.19 -8.77
CA TYR A 123 17.06 8.37 -8.40
C TYR A 123 16.96 7.72 -7.02
N GLY A 124 15.98 8.12 -6.21
CA GLY A 124 15.79 7.66 -4.82
C GLY A 124 16.84 8.23 -3.85
N PRO A 125 16.98 7.64 -2.65
CA PRO A 125 17.87 8.16 -1.60
C PRO A 125 19.35 8.32 -2.00
N ASP A 126 19.82 7.60 -3.02
CA ASP A 126 21.18 7.75 -3.56
C ASP A 126 21.31 8.83 -4.64
N TRP A 127 20.30 9.69 -4.84
CA TRP A 127 20.33 10.73 -5.86
C TRP A 127 21.55 11.63 -5.71
N THR A 128 21.87 12.08 -4.48
CA THR A 128 23.03 12.93 -4.18
C THR A 128 24.34 12.30 -4.63
N HIS A 129 24.52 11.02 -4.32
CA HIS A 129 25.71 10.27 -4.72
C HIS A 129 25.80 10.14 -6.24
N LYS A 130 24.68 9.81 -6.90
CA LYS A 130 24.64 9.61 -8.36
C LYS A 130 24.85 10.92 -9.11
N THR A 131 24.25 12.02 -8.68
CA THR A 131 24.39 13.32 -9.33
C THR A 131 25.79 13.86 -9.15
N TRP A 132 26.34 13.79 -7.93
CA TRP A 132 27.72 14.22 -7.67
C TRP A 132 28.72 13.47 -8.56
N LYS A 133 28.68 12.14 -8.55
CA LYS A 133 29.58 11.31 -9.36
C LYS A 133 29.47 11.63 -10.86
N LYS A 134 28.27 11.95 -11.35
CA LYS A 134 28.06 12.34 -12.76
C LYS A 134 28.60 13.72 -13.07
N THR A 135 28.44 14.69 -12.17
CA THR A 135 28.81 16.09 -12.43
C THR A 135 30.29 16.34 -12.20
N THR A 136 30.88 15.77 -11.14
CA THR A 136 32.28 16.03 -10.78
C THR A 136 33.23 14.94 -11.27
N LEU A 137 32.71 13.81 -11.79
CA LEU A 137 33.46 12.60 -12.15
C LEU A 137 34.24 11.96 -10.98
N ILE A 138 34.07 12.48 -9.77
CA ILE A 138 34.73 12.03 -8.54
C ILE A 138 33.70 11.32 -7.66
N SER A 139 34.12 10.30 -6.92
CA SER A 139 33.24 9.67 -5.93
C SER A 139 32.91 10.66 -4.80
N PRO A 140 31.64 10.78 -4.41
CA PRO A 140 31.26 11.68 -3.33
C PRO A 140 31.80 11.21 -1.97
N PHE A 141 31.98 12.16 -1.07
CA PHE A 141 32.53 11.92 0.26
C PHE A 141 31.68 10.93 1.08
N SER A 142 32.33 10.18 1.98
CA SER A 142 31.71 9.07 2.73
C SER A 142 30.41 9.41 3.50
N PRO A 143 30.19 10.61 4.05
CA PRO A 143 28.96 10.99 4.74
C PRO A 143 27.73 11.00 3.83
N LEU A 144 27.87 11.41 2.56
CA LEU A 144 26.75 11.39 1.60
C LEU A 144 26.30 9.96 1.34
N ARG A 145 27.27 9.04 1.22
CA ARG A 145 27.00 7.61 1.07
C ARG A 145 26.31 7.04 2.32
N LYS A 146 26.86 7.33 3.51
CA LYS A 146 26.28 6.92 4.80
C LYS A 146 24.86 7.44 5.00
N PHE A 147 24.58 8.68 4.56
CA PHE A 147 23.24 9.26 4.62
C PHE A 147 22.23 8.51 3.73
N ALA A 148 22.62 8.21 2.48
CA ALA A 148 21.78 7.42 1.58
C ALA A 148 21.52 6.01 2.14
N GLU A 149 22.56 5.34 2.64
CA GLU A 149 22.47 4.03 3.28
C GLU A 149 21.52 4.04 4.50
N LYS A 150 21.65 5.04 5.38
CA LYS A 150 20.77 5.22 6.54
C LYS A 150 19.31 5.40 6.12
N THR A 151 19.06 6.22 5.09
CA THR A 151 17.71 6.48 4.58
C THR A 151 17.09 5.22 3.98
N ASN A 152 17.85 4.46 3.18
CA ASN A 152 17.41 3.17 2.64
C ASN A 152 17.08 2.18 3.76
N LYS A 153 17.94 2.05 4.78
CA LYS A 153 17.67 1.20 5.95
C LYS A 153 16.37 1.60 6.65
N GLN A 154 16.16 2.88 6.91
CA GLN A 154 14.92 3.37 7.54
C GLN A 154 13.67 3.05 6.72
N MET A 155 13.74 3.17 5.38
CA MET A 155 12.65 2.77 4.50
C MET A 155 12.35 1.27 4.60
N ASP A 156 13.39 0.44 4.64
CA ASP A 156 13.24 -1.01 4.76
C ASP A 156 12.66 -1.42 6.13
N TYR A 157 13.08 -0.77 7.22
CA TYR A 157 12.48 -0.99 8.54
C TYR A 157 10.99 -0.62 8.56
N LYS A 158 10.60 0.52 7.97
CA LYS A 158 9.18 0.91 7.87
C LYS A 158 8.36 -0.09 7.07
N ARG A 159 8.89 -0.58 5.95
CA ARG A 159 8.23 -1.63 5.14
C ARG A 159 8.03 -2.91 5.94
N LYS A 160 9.07 -3.40 6.62
CA LYS A 160 8.99 -4.59 7.48
C LYS A 160 7.99 -4.41 8.62
N SER A 161 7.97 -3.24 9.25
CA SER A 161 7.02 -2.93 10.32
C SER A 161 5.57 -3.00 9.83
N LEU A 162 5.25 -2.41 8.67
CA LEU A 162 3.90 -2.47 8.09
C LEU A 162 3.46 -3.91 7.80
N TYR A 163 4.37 -4.72 7.24
CA TYR A 163 4.12 -6.13 7.00
C TYR A 163 3.82 -6.90 8.30
N ASN A 164 4.64 -6.69 9.33
CA ASN A 164 4.45 -7.34 10.62
C ASN A 164 3.12 -6.90 11.27
N SER A 165 2.80 -5.61 11.25
CA SER A 165 1.51 -5.09 11.76
C SER A 165 0.31 -5.67 11.01
N PHE A 166 0.40 -5.89 9.70
CA PHE A 166 -0.64 -6.55 8.92
C PHE A 166 -0.81 -8.02 9.33
N MET A 167 0.30 -8.75 9.47
CA MET A 167 0.28 -10.16 9.90
C MET A 167 -0.24 -10.34 11.33
N ASP A 168 0.08 -9.43 12.25
CA ASP A 168 -0.41 -9.48 13.62
C ASP A 168 -1.88 -9.05 13.73
N SER A 169 -2.34 -8.13 12.86
CA SER A 169 -3.77 -7.77 12.77
C SER A 169 -4.65 -8.94 12.31
N SER A 170 -4.10 -9.85 11.49
CA SER A 170 -4.78 -11.10 11.07
C SER A 170 -4.99 -12.07 12.24
N LYS A 171 -4.10 -12.06 13.25
CA LYS A 171 -4.22 -12.92 14.44
C LYS A 171 -5.27 -12.41 15.44
N ASN A 172 -5.51 -11.09 15.48
CA ASN A 172 -6.34 -10.46 16.52
C ASN A 172 -7.80 -10.19 16.16
N LYS A 173 -8.27 -10.56 14.94
CA LYS A 173 -9.70 -10.46 14.60
C LYS A 173 -10.47 -11.74 15.00
N LYS A 174 -10.70 -11.90 16.31
CA LYS A 174 -11.88 -12.61 16.82
C LYS A 174 -12.79 -11.58 17.46
N VAL A 175 -13.47 -10.79 16.64
CA VAL A 175 -14.64 -10.04 17.14
C VAL A 175 -15.74 -11.07 17.27
N LYS A 176 -16.09 -11.44 18.50
CA LYS A 176 -17.34 -12.18 18.75
C LYS A 176 -18.47 -11.23 18.39
N ILE A 177 -19.13 -11.47 17.25
CA ILE A 177 -20.46 -10.89 17.00
C ILE A 177 -21.39 -11.62 17.96
N ILE A 178 -21.56 -11.07 19.16
CA ILE A 178 -22.62 -11.53 20.06
C ILE A 178 -23.89 -10.95 19.46
N GLN A 179 -24.62 -11.74 18.68
CA GLN A 179 -26.03 -11.46 18.43
C GLN A 179 -26.73 -11.63 19.77
N LYS A 180 -26.97 -10.53 20.50
CA LYS A 180 -27.94 -10.54 21.59
C LYS A 180 -29.30 -10.72 20.94
N SER A 181 -29.86 -11.92 21.02
CA SER A 181 -31.25 -12.15 20.72
C SER A 181 -32.10 -11.47 21.80
N GLY A 182 -32.75 -10.36 21.46
CA GLY A 182 -33.84 -9.78 22.25
C GLY A 182 -33.54 -8.54 23.09
N GLU A 183 -32.91 -7.51 22.52
CA GLU A 183 -33.00 -6.15 23.09
C GLU A 183 -33.87 -5.30 22.16
N GLU A 184 -34.97 -4.77 22.69
CA GLU A 184 -35.91 -3.89 21.98
C GLU A 184 -35.23 -2.53 21.76
N ASP A 185 -34.82 -2.24 20.52
CA ASP A 185 -34.01 -1.06 20.15
C ASP A 185 -34.79 0.27 20.13
N TYR A 186 -36.06 0.30 20.54
CA TYR A 186 -36.89 1.52 20.55
C TYR A 186 -37.44 1.77 21.96
N GLY A 187 -36.95 2.80 22.63
CA GLY A 187 -37.46 3.23 23.94
C GLY A 187 -38.93 3.69 23.88
N GLU A 188 -39.62 3.58 25.03
CA GLU A 188 -41.05 3.87 25.27
C GLU A 188 -41.49 5.35 25.11
N TYR A 189 -40.96 6.09 24.13
CA TYR A 189 -41.39 7.49 23.89
C TYR A 189 -42.05 7.67 22.52
N CYS A 190 -43.09 6.89 22.29
CA CYS A 190 -44.14 7.19 21.31
C CYS A 190 -45.49 6.97 21.99
N GLN A 191 -45.92 7.96 22.77
CA GLN A 191 -47.32 8.21 23.10
C GLN A 191 -47.77 9.52 22.44
#